data_AF-A0A7S2WG94-F1
#
_entry.id   AF-A0A7S2WG94-F1
#
_cell.length_a   1.000
_cell.length_b   1.000
_cell.length_c   1.000
_cell.angle_alpha   90.00
_cell.angle_beta   90.00
_cell.angle_gamma   90.00
#
_symmetry.space_group_name_H-M   'P 1'
#
loop_
_entity.id
_entity.type
_entity.pdbx_description
1 polymer ?
#
loop_
_entity_poly.entity_id
_entity_poly.type
_entity_poly.pdbx_seq_one_letter_code
_entity_poly.pdbx_strand_id
1 'polypeptide(L)'
;VQGREIIDSRGNPTVEVDITTAQGTFTASVPSGASTGAYEAVELRDGGSRYMGKGVVQAVKNVNTVLTDAVKGIDVADQRAVDDAMLKADGTPNKGALGANAILG
;
A
#
# COMPACT_ATOMS: atom_id res chain seq x y z
N VAL A 1 8.31 -6.91 6.30
CA VAL A 1 7.26 -6.26 5.49
C VAL A 1 7.37 -6.83 4.10
N GLN A 2 6.29 -7.38 3.56
CA GLN A 2 6.26 -8.00 2.24
C GLN A 2 4.90 -7.74 1.60
N GLY A 3 4.86 -7.00 0.52
CA GLY A 3 3.69 -6.77 -0.31
C GLY A 3 3.56 -7.82 -1.42
N ARG A 4 2.32 -8.13 -1.78
CA ARG A 4 1.94 -8.94 -2.94
C ARG A 4 0.67 -8.39 -3.59
N GLU A 5 0.44 -8.78 -4.84
CA GLU A 5 -0.79 -8.51 -5.55
C GLU A 5 -1.76 -9.69 -5.35
N ILE A 6 -2.99 -9.39 -4.93
CA ILE A 6 -4.10 -10.35 -4.83
C ILE A 6 -5.29 -9.85 -5.66
N ILE A 7 -6.40 -10.59 -5.66
CA ILE A 7 -7.61 -10.25 -6.43
C ILE A 7 -8.75 -9.88 -5.48
N ASP A 8 -9.37 -8.72 -5.71
CA ASP A 8 -10.53 -8.23 -4.96
C ASP A 8 -11.82 -8.98 -5.32
N SER A 9 -12.90 -8.69 -4.60
CA SER A 9 -14.22 -9.31 -4.80
C SER A 9 -14.84 -9.06 -6.19
N ARG A 10 -14.30 -8.13 -6.98
CA ARG A 10 -14.73 -7.78 -8.34
C ARG A 10 -13.77 -8.31 -9.41
N GLY A 11 -12.77 -9.11 -9.05
CA GLY A 11 -11.80 -9.66 -9.98
C GLY A 11 -10.69 -8.68 -10.39
N ASN A 12 -10.53 -7.54 -9.71
CA ASN A 12 -9.45 -6.58 -9.99
C ASN A 12 -8.28 -6.80 -9.04
N PRO A 13 -7.04 -6.52 -9.47
CA PRO A 13 -5.89 -6.56 -8.57
C PRO A 13 -6.02 -5.60 -7.39
N THR A 14 -5.48 -5.97 -6.24
CA THR A 14 -5.27 -5.09 -5.08
C THR A 14 -4.03 -5.52 -4.29
N VAL A 15 -3.61 -4.69 -3.33
CA VAL A 15 -2.41 -4.90 -2.51
C VAL A 15 -2.76 -5.68 -1.25
N GLU A 16 -1.95 -6.68 -0.94
CA GLU A 16 -1.93 -7.36 0.37
C GLU A 16 -0.51 -7.25 0.94
N VAL A 17 -0.41 -7.00 2.25
CA VAL A 17 0.86 -6.82 2.96
C VAL A 17 0.94 -7.77 4.14
N ASP A 18 2.10 -8.43 4.26
CA ASP A 18 2.49 -9.19 5.44
C ASP A 18 3.53 -8.41 6.27
N ILE A 19 3.27 -8.35 7.57
CA ILE A 19 4.21 -7.84 8.58
C ILE A 19 4.61 -9.00 9.48
N THR A 20 5.90 -9.33 9.51
CA THR A 20 6.44 -10.37 10.39
C THR A 20 7.17 -9.71 11.56
N THR A 21 6.77 -10.07 12.78
CA THR A 21 7.41 -9.67 14.04
C THR A 21 7.79 -10.92 14.84
N ALA A 22 8.34 -10.74 16.04
CA ALA A 22 8.58 -11.86 16.96
C ALA A 22 7.29 -12.59 17.39
N GLN A 23 6.12 -11.96 17.22
CA GLN A 23 4.81 -12.54 17.58
C GLN A 23 4.16 -13.34 16.43
N GLY A 24 4.72 -13.28 15.23
CA GLY A 24 4.20 -13.99 14.05
C GLY A 24 4.07 -13.10 12.82
N THR A 25 3.31 -13.58 11.84
CA THR A 25 2.98 -12.83 10.62
C THR A 25 1.54 -12.38 10.66
N PHE A 26 1.33 -11.09 10.35
CA PHE A 26 0.05 -10.42 10.30
C PHE A 26 -0.18 -9.96 8.87
N THR A 27 -1.39 -10.17 8.35
CA THR A 27 -1.72 -9.91 6.95
C THR A 27 -2.88 -8.93 6.86
N ALA A 28 -2.75 -7.93 6.01
CA ALA A 28 -3.80 -6.98 5.69
C ALA A 28 -3.96 -6.85 4.16
N SER A 29 -5.20 -6.79 3.71
CA SER A 29 -5.57 -6.62 2.31
C SER A 29 -6.33 -5.32 2.12
N VAL A 30 -5.95 -4.54 1.11
CA VAL A 30 -6.51 -3.21 0.88
C VAL A 30 -7.75 -3.30 -0.02
N PRO A 31 -8.90 -2.71 0.38
CA PRO A 31 -10.08 -2.65 -0.49
C PRO A 31 -9.87 -1.65 -1.63
N SER A 32 -10.52 -1.87 -2.78
CA SER A 32 -10.56 -0.90 -3.87
C SER A 32 -11.94 -0.25 -3.98
N GLY A 33 -11.96 1.08 -4.11
CA GLY A 33 -13.17 1.85 -4.33
C GLY A 33 -13.73 1.67 -5.75
N ALA A 34 -15.00 2.01 -5.96
CA ALA A 34 -15.60 2.15 -7.30
C ALA A 34 -15.73 3.62 -7.71
N SER A 35 -15.85 4.52 -6.74
CA SER A 35 -16.01 5.96 -6.90
C SER A 35 -14.76 6.61 -6.33
N THR A 36 -13.94 7.22 -7.18
CA THR A 36 -12.77 7.98 -6.76
C THR A 36 -13.13 9.48 -6.78
N GLY A 37 -13.48 10.03 -5.62
CA GLY A 37 -13.66 11.46 -5.47
C GLY A 37 -12.36 12.22 -5.78
N ALA A 38 -12.47 13.45 -6.33
CA ALA A 38 -11.30 14.25 -6.69
C ALA A 38 -10.37 14.63 -5.51
N TYR A 39 -10.84 14.44 -4.28
CA TYR A 39 -10.12 14.75 -3.04
C TYR A 39 -9.69 13.49 -2.27
N GLU A 40 -9.93 12.29 -2.82
CA GLU A 40 -9.50 11.05 -2.18
C GLU A 40 -7.98 10.86 -2.31
N ALA A 41 -7.41 10.12 -1.36
CA ALA A 41 -6.03 9.69 -1.48
C ALA A 41 -5.87 8.76 -2.70
N VAL A 42 -4.73 8.84 -3.37
CA VAL A 42 -4.56 8.21 -4.69
C VAL A 42 -4.37 6.70 -4.56
N GLU A 43 -5.33 5.94 -5.06
CA GLU A 43 -5.13 4.51 -5.34
C GLU A 43 -4.24 4.36 -6.58
N LEU A 44 -2.99 3.91 -6.39
CA LEU A 44 -2.02 3.80 -7.47
C LEU A 44 -2.29 2.53 -8.30
N ARG A 45 -2.53 2.73 -9.59
CA ARG A 45 -2.74 1.69 -10.61
C ARG A 45 -1.66 1.77 -11.68
N ASP A 46 -1.24 0.62 -12.20
CA ASP A 46 -0.14 0.51 -13.17
C ASP A 46 -0.47 1.12 -14.54
N GLY A 47 -1.76 1.20 -14.90
CA GLY A 47 -2.16 1.50 -16.27
C GLY A 47 -1.75 0.38 -17.26
N GLY A 48 -1.77 0.69 -18.56
CA GLY A 48 -1.42 -0.27 -19.61
C GLY A 48 -2.48 -1.34 -19.87
N SER A 49 -2.07 -2.47 -20.44
CA SER A 49 -2.99 -3.54 -20.92
C SER A 49 -3.33 -4.60 -19.87
N ARG A 50 -2.44 -4.83 -18.90
CA ARG A 50 -2.60 -5.87 -17.87
C ARG A 50 -3.76 -5.51 -16.94
N TYR A 51 -4.69 -6.45 -16.72
CA TYR A 51 -5.91 -6.24 -15.94
C TYR A 51 -6.68 -4.97 -16.36
N MET A 52 -6.72 -4.65 -17.65
CA MET A 52 -7.39 -3.45 -18.17
C MET A 52 -6.84 -2.15 -17.55
N GLY A 53 -5.55 -2.13 -17.23
CA GLY A 53 -4.86 -0.99 -16.61
C GLY A 53 -4.94 -0.95 -15.08
N LYS A 54 -5.55 -1.95 -14.45
CA LYS A 54 -5.79 -1.99 -13.01
C LYS A 54 -4.75 -2.80 -12.23
N GLY A 55 -3.60 -3.14 -12.82
CA GLY A 55 -2.50 -3.74 -12.06
C GLY A 55 -2.08 -2.85 -10.88
N VAL A 56 -1.49 -3.45 -9.84
CA VAL A 56 -0.93 -2.73 -8.69
C VAL A 56 0.53 -3.10 -8.42
N VAL A 57 1.25 -3.55 -9.43
CA VAL A 57 2.65 -3.98 -9.32
C VAL A 57 3.53 -2.83 -8.82
N GLN A 58 3.28 -1.59 -9.24
CA GLN A 58 4.03 -0.43 -8.75
C GLN A 58 3.75 -0.16 -7.27
N ALA A 59 2.50 -0.25 -6.81
CA ALA A 59 2.14 -0.09 -5.40
C ALA A 59 2.80 -1.20 -4.55
N VAL A 60 2.75 -2.46 -5.00
CA VAL A 60 3.43 -3.60 -4.36
C VAL A 60 4.95 -3.39 -4.28
N LYS A 61 5.55 -2.84 -5.35
CA LYS A 61 6.98 -2.49 -5.34
C LYS A 61 7.28 -1.43 -4.29
N ASN A 62 6.43 -0.42 -4.14
CA ASN A 62 6.60 0.63 -3.13
C ASN A 62 6.54 0.06 -1.70
N VAL A 63 5.65 -0.90 -1.43
CA VAL A 63 5.64 -1.67 -0.17
C VAL A 63 6.97 -2.35 0.06
N ASN A 64 7.44 -3.14 -0.91
CA ASN A 64 8.63 -3.98 -0.81
C ASN A 64 9.97 -3.22 -0.82
N THR A 65 9.95 -1.90 -1.01
CA THR A 65 11.15 -1.07 -1.09
C THR A 65 11.04 0.11 -0.13
N VAL A 66 10.53 1.25 -0.62
CA VAL A 66 10.52 2.53 0.10
C VAL A 66 9.80 2.43 1.44
N LEU A 67 8.61 1.79 1.50
CA LEU A 67 7.85 1.70 2.74
C LEU A 67 8.48 0.71 3.73
N THR A 68 8.98 -0.43 3.24
CA THR A 68 9.71 -1.39 4.09
C THR A 68 10.90 -0.72 4.77
N ASP A 69 11.69 0.05 4.03
CA ASP A 69 12.85 0.75 4.59
C ASP A 69 12.43 1.85 5.58
N ALA A 70 11.31 2.53 5.33
CA ALA A 70 10.81 3.59 6.19
C ALA A 70 10.33 3.11 7.57
N VAL A 71 9.67 1.93 7.63
CA VAL A 71 9.03 1.45 8.87
C VAL A 71 9.86 0.44 9.65
N LYS A 72 10.92 -0.11 9.06
CA LYS A 72 11.73 -1.15 9.70
C LYS A 72 12.42 -0.62 10.96
N GLY A 73 12.19 -1.30 12.07
CA GLY A 73 12.77 -0.97 13.38
C GLY A 73 11.93 0.01 14.22
N ILE A 74 10.79 0.48 13.70
CA ILE A 74 9.80 1.21 14.49
C ILE A 74 9.02 0.22 15.35
N ASP A 75 8.67 0.63 16.58
CA ASP A 75 7.76 -0.14 17.43
C ASP A 75 6.36 -0.18 16.81
N VAL A 76 5.86 -1.38 16.55
CA VAL A 76 4.54 -1.60 15.96
C VAL A 76 3.38 -1.10 16.84
N ALA A 77 3.62 -0.91 18.15
CA ALA A 77 2.63 -0.31 19.04
C ALA A 77 2.52 1.22 18.89
N ASP A 78 3.53 1.88 18.30
CA ASP A 78 3.50 3.31 17.99
C ASP A 78 2.97 3.56 16.58
N GLN A 79 1.65 3.40 16.42
CA GLN A 79 0.98 3.59 15.13
C GLN A 79 1.26 4.98 14.54
N ARG A 80 1.37 6.03 15.37
CA ARG A 80 1.64 7.39 14.87
C ARG A 80 3.03 7.48 14.25
N ALA A 81 4.05 6.91 14.89
CA ALA A 81 5.39 6.89 14.34
C ALA A 81 5.45 6.12 13.00
N VAL A 82 4.73 5.00 12.89
CA VAL A 82 4.63 4.22 11.65
C VAL A 82 3.96 5.03 10.54
N ASP A 83 2.79 5.62 10.82
CA ASP A 83 2.04 6.43 9.85
C ASP A 83 2.86 7.64 9.40
N ASP A 84 3.46 8.39 10.34
CA ASP A 84 4.27 9.57 10.03
C ASP A 84 5.51 9.22 9.19
N ALA A 85 6.16 8.08 9.46
CA ALA A 85 7.29 7.62 8.65
C ALA A 85 6.88 7.33 7.20
N MET A 86 5.74 6.66 6.99
CA MET A 86 5.22 6.38 5.65
C MET A 86 4.76 7.64 4.91
N LEU A 87 4.06 8.54 5.61
CA LEU A 87 3.63 9.83 5.04
C LEU A 87 4.82 10.70 4.64
N LYS A 88 5.86 10.73 5.47
CA LYS A 88 7.11 11.44 5.17
C LYS A 88 7.84 10.80 3.98
N ALA A 89 7.86 9.48 3.88
CA ALA A 89 8.48 8.77 2.76
C ALA A 89 7.76 9.04 1.42
N ASP A 90 6.43 9.17 1.44
CA ASP A 90 5.64 9.56 0.27
C ASP A 90 5.84 11.04 -0.11
N GLY A 91 5.77 11.94 0.88
CA GLY A 91 6.03 13.37 0.70
C GLY A 91 4.96 14.14 -0.08
N THR A 92 3.83 13.53 -0.46
CA THR A 92 2.73 14.20 -1.16
C THR A 92 1.49 14.34 -0.26
N PRO A 93 0.67 15.39 -0.46
CA PRO A 93 -0.51 15.61 0.38
C PRO A 93 -1.60 14.54 0.19
N ASN A 94 -1.60 13.83 -0.94
CA ASN A 94 -2.63 12.87 -1.32
C ASN A 94 -2.11 11.43 -1.48
N LYS A 95 -0.90 11.14 -0.99
CA LYS A 95 -0.26 9.81 -1.09
C LYS A 95 -0.03 9.35 -2.55
N GLY A 96 0.13 10.30 -3.47
CA GLY A 96 0.22 10.06 -4.90
C GLY A 96 1.56 9.52 -5.38
N ALA A 97 2.64 9.65 -4.61
CA ALA A 97 3.96 9.16 -5.01
C ALA A 97 4.10 7.65 -4.78
N LEU A 98 3.65 7.16 -3.61
CA LEU A 98 3.75 5.76 -3.23
C LEU A 98 2.43 5.00 -3.40
N GLY A 99 1.31 5.71 -3.45
CA GLY A 99 -0.03 5.14 -3.51
C GLY A 99 -0.63 4.93 -2.12
N ALA A 100 -1.83 5.44 -1.91
CA ALA A 100 -2.59 5.24 -0.67
C ALA A 100 -2.83 3.75 -0.38
N ASN A 101 -3.01 2.95 -1.43
CA ASN A 101 -3.15 1.50 -1.36
C ASN A 101 -1.85 0.77 -0.98
N ALA A 102 -0.68 1.39 -1.12
CA ALA A 102 0.57 0.85 -0.59
C ALA A 102 0.75 1.22 0.89
N ILE A 103 0.35 2.43 1.29
CA ILE A 103 0.52 2.95 2.66
C ILE A 103 -0.50 2.34 3.65
N LEU A 104 -1.71 2.02 3.18
CA LEU A 104 -2.78 1.52 4.04
C LEU A 104 -2.65 0.04 4.42
N GLY A 105 -1.98 -0.77 3.61
CA GLY A 105 -1.81 -2.21 3.83
C GLY A 105 -0.66 -2.51 4.78
#